data_AF-A0A1F3YMA8-F1
#
_entry.id   AF-A0A1F3YMA8-F1
#
_cell.length_a   1.000
_cell.length_b   1.000
_cell.length_c   1.000
_cell.angle_alpha   90.00
_cell.angle_beta   90.00
_cell.angle_gamma   90.00
#
_symmetry.space_group_name_H-M   'P 1'
#
loop_
_entity.id
_entity.type
_entity.pdbx_description
1 polymer ?
#
loop_
_entity_poly.entity_id
_entity_poly.type
_entity_poly.pdbx_seq_one_letter_code
_entity_poly.pdbx_strand_id
1 'polypeptide(L)'
;MGTARGTLVLEADGRRYVGPDNGLLSVVAARAAAARLAGIAWRPAGLSDSFHGRDLFAPVAARIAAGTLPPDHLRPLQALATTFGADDLEEIIYVDHYGNPCTGIRSVHARDEGLLMANGHRIPGARVYGAVPQGAPLWYRNSHGLVEIAVNCGNAAQALGLRVGDRVNWVG
;
A
#
# COMPACT_ATOMS: atom_id res chain seq x y z
N MET A 1 3.99 -12.62 16.48
CA MET A 1 4.37 -11.19 16.34
C MET A 1 4.05 -10.50 17.66
N GLY A 2 5.02 -10.45 18.59
CA GLY A 2 4.82 -10.03 19.98
C GLY A 2 5.80 -8.93 20.43
N THR A 3 5.97 -7.88 19.61
CA THR A 3 6.69 -6.67 20.06
C THR A 3 5.66 -5.59 20.41
N ALA A 4 6.00 -4.72 21.37
CA ALA A 4 5.18 -3.66 21.93
C ALA A 4 4.87 -2.55 20.90
N ARG A 5 4.11 -2.89 19.87
CA ARG A 5 3.61 -1.94 18.88
C ARG A 5 2.31 -1.36 19.40
N GLY A 6 2.13 -0.06 19.20
CA GLY A 6 0.87 0.60 19.52
C GLY A 6 -0.29 -0.04 18.77
N THR A 7 -1.50 0.13 19.28
CA THR A 7 -2.74 -0.32 18.65
C THR A 7 -3.64 0.88 18.47
N LEU A 8 -4.18 1.08 17.27
CA LEU A 8 -4.91 2.30 16.96
C LEU A 8 -6.14 2.08 16.08
N VAL A 9 -6.99 3.10 16.10
CA VAL A 9 -8.02 3.39 15.12
C VAL A 9 -7.62 4.68 14.41
N LEU A 10 -7.59 4.62 13.08
CA LEU A 10 -7.45 5.79 12.21
C LEU A 10 -8.81 6.07 11.57
N GLU A 11 -9.30 7.30 11.71
CA GLU A 11 -10.39 7.83 10.91
C GLU A 11 -9.79 8.72 9.82
N ALA A 12 -9.99 8.37 8.56
CA ALA A 12 -9.44 9.09 7.41
C ALA A 12 -10.48 9.17 6.29
N ASP A 13 -10.80 10.41 5.86
CA ASP A 13 -11.75 10.71 4.77
C ASP A 13 -13.07 9.92 4.86
N GLY A 14 -13.65 9.90 6.06
CA GLY A 14 -14.93 9.22 6.33
C GLY A 14 -14.84 7.69 6.47
N ARG A 15 -13.64 7.10 6.43
CA ARG A 15 -13.40 5.67 6.63
C ARG A 15 -12.66 5.44 7.94
N ARG A 16 -12.86 4.26 8.54
CA ARG A 16 -12.17 3.85 9.78
C ARG A 16 -11.34 2.61 9.54
N TYR A 17 -10.10 2.67 9.99
CA TYR A 17 -9.10 1.61 9.90
C TYR A 17 -8.67 1.23 11.31
N VAL A 18 -8.50 -0.07 11.56
CA VAL A 18 -8.11 -0.59 12.87
C VAL A 18 -6.88 -1.46 12.69
N GLY A 19 -5.83 -1.23 13.47
CA GLY A 19 -4.61 -2.00 13.28
C GLY A 19 -3.45 -1.61 14.18
N PRO A 20 -2.28 -2.20 13.91
CA PRO A 20 -1.07 -1.91 14.64
C PRO A 20 -0.46 -0.57 14.19
N ASP A 21 0.25 0.08 15.10
CA ASP A 21 1.13 1.20 14.83
C ASP A 21 2.49 0.65 14.37
N ASN A 22 2.54 0.26 13.10
CA ASN A 22 3.73 -0.25 12.42
C ASN A 22 4.01 0.51 11.12
N GLY A 23 3.39 1.69 10.96
CA GLY A 23 3.49 2.54 9.78
C GLY A 23 2.52 2.19 8.64
N LEU A 24 1.84 1.03 8.64
CA LEU A 24 0.86 0.74 7.58
C LEU A 24 -0.24 1.82 7.51
N LEU A 25 -0.80 2.19 8.66
CA LEU A 25 -1.82 3.23 8.75
C LEU A 25 -1.24 4.65 8.62
N SER A 26 0.08 4.84 8.74
CA SER A 26 0.68 6.16 8.54
C SER A 26 0.60 6.61 7.10
N VAL A 27 0.76 5.70 6.13
CA VAL A 27 0.62 6.01 4.70
C VAL A 27 -0.81 6.45 4.38
N VAL A 28 -1.80 5.80 5.00
CA VAL A 28 -3.21 6.18 4.84
C VAL A 28 -3.46 7.55 5.45
N ALA A 29 -3.00 7.79 6.69
CA ALA A 29 -3.15 9.07 7.37
C ALA A 29 -2.48 10.22 6.60
N ALA A 30 -1.27 10.00 6.08
CA ALA A 30 -0.50 11.02 5.37
C ALA A 30 -1.07 11.38 3.99
N ARG A 31 -1.88 10.50 3.39
CA ARG A 31 -2.55 10.72 2.11
C ARG A 31 -4.00 11.21 2.23
N ALA A 32 -4.54 11.26 3.45
CA ALA A 32 -5.91 11.68 3.71
C ALA A 32 -6.02 13.22 3.73
N ALA A 33 -7.15 13.75 3.28
CA ALA A 33 -7.44 15.18 3.43
C ALA A 33 -7.73 15.53 4.90
N ALA A 34 -8.38 14.62 5.62
CA ALA A 34 -8.61 14.73 7.06
C ALA A 34 -8.34 13.39 7.74
N ALA A 35 -7.52 13.42 8.80
CA ALA A 35 -7.17 12.25 9.59
C ALA A 35 -7.30 12.50 11.10
N ARG A 36 -7.82 11.52 11.84
CA ARG A 36 -7.87 11.53 13.31
C ARG A 36 -7.43 10.17 13.86
N LEU A 37 -6.61 10.23 14.91
CA LEU A 37 -6.04 9.06 15.56
C LEU A 37 -6.68 8.83 16.93
N ALA A 38 -6.87 7.56 17.28
CA ALA A 38 -7.20 7.13 18.62
C ALA A 38 -6.46 5.83 18.95
N GLY A 39 -5.94 5.71 20.17
CA GLY A 39 -5.35 4.47 20.66
C GLY A 39 -6.44 3.50 21.12
N ILE A 40 -6.24 2.20 20.93
CA ILE A 40 -7.13 1.18 21.48
C ILE A 40 -6.75 0.94 22.94
N ALA A 41 -7.62 1.30 23.87
CA ALA A 41 -7.43 1.09 25.31
C ALA A 41 -8.02 -0.25 25.77
N TRP A 42 -9.08 -0.72 25.10
CA TRP A 42 -9.71 -1.99 25.41
C TRP A 42 -8.82 -3.21 25.11
N ARG A 43 -8.93 -4.23 25.96
CA ARG A 43 -8.31 -5.54 25.75
C ARG A 43 -9.36 -6.65 25.96
N PRO A 44 -9.40 -7.68 25.08
CA PRO A 44 -10.21 -8.86 25.33
C PRO A 44 -9.68 -9.66 26.52
N ALA A 45 -10.53 -10.49 27.13
CA ALA A 45 -10.12 -11.39 28.21
C ALA A 45 -9.12 -12.46 27.74
N GLY A 46 -9.26 -12.93 26.49
CA GLY A 46 -8.28 -13.79 25.83
C GLY A 46 -7.59 -13.03 24.71
N LEU A 47 -6.32 -12.66 24.91
CA LEU A 47 -5.49 -12.03 23.89
C LEU A 47 -4.30 -12.94 23.60
N SER A 48 -4.22 -13.48 22.38
CA SER A 48 -3.04 -14.24 21.94
C SER A 48 -1.86 -13.30 21.65
N ASP A 49 -0.66 -13.70 22.06
CA ASP A 49 0.61 -13.03 21.74
C ASP A 49 0.94 -13.03 20.23
N SER A 50 0.32 -13.94 19.47
CA SER A 50 0.64 -14.14 18.05
C SER A 50 -0.41 -13.60 17.10
N PHE A 51 -1.66 -13.36 17.56
CA PHE A 51 -2.78 -13.12 16.66
C PHE A 51 -3.72 -11.96 17.04
N HIS A 52 -3.15 -10.78 17.28
CA HIS A 52 -3.92 -9.55 17.56
C HIS A 52 -4.93 -9.16 16.47
N GLY A 53 -4.70 -9.57 15.21
CA GLY A 53 -5.66 -9.35 14.13
C GLY A 53 -7.04 -9.93 14.43
N ARG A 54 -7.07 -11.19 14.88
CA ARG A 54 -8.31 -11.90 15.23
C ARG A 54 -8.85 -11.46 16.59
N ASP A 55 -7.98 -11.33 17.58
CA ASP A 55 -8.41 -11.21 18.99
C ASP A 55 -8.72 -9.76 19.40
N LEU A 56 -8.06 -8.78 18.78
CA LEU A 56 -8.20 -7.37 19.14
C LEU A 56 -8.77 -6.52 17.99
N PHE A 57 -8.12 -6.54 16.81
CA PHE A 57 -8.49 -5.63 15.73
C PHE A 57 -9.86 -5.96 15.12
N ALA A 58 -10.14 -7.23 14.85
CA ALA A 58 -11.43 -7.65 14.30
C ALA A 58 -12.63 -7.31 15.22
N PRO A 59 -12.63 -7.61 16.53
CA PRO A 59 -13.71 -7.21 17.43
C PRO A 59 -13.89 -5.70 17.55
N VAL A 60 -12.79 -4.93 17.56
CA VAL A 60 -12.85 -3.46 17.60
C VAL A 60 -13.46 -2.93 16.30
N ALA A 61 -13.01 -3.42 15.14
CA ALA A 61 -13.58 -3.05 13.83
C ALA A 61 -15.07 -3.40 13.74
N ALA A 62 -15.48 -4.58 14.21
CA ALA A 62 -16.88 -5.01 14.22
C ALA A 62 -17.75 -4.09 15.09
N ARG A 63 -17.30 -3.73 16.29
CA ARG A 63 -18.02 -2.80 17.18
C ARG A 63 -18.11 -1.39 16.60
N ILE A 64 -17.05 -0.92 15.93
CA ILE A 64 -17.07 0.37 15.22
C ILE A 64 -18.11 0.35 14.10
N ALA A 65 -18.13 -0.71 13.29
CA ALA A 65 -19.08 -0.87 12.19
C ALA A 65 -20.53 -0.96 12.69
N ALA A 66 -20.75 -1.64 13.82
CA ALA A 66 -22.05 -1.75 14.46
C ALA A 66 -22.48 -0.49 15.25
N GLY A 67 -21.59 0.49 15.44
CA GLY A 67 -21.86 1.66 16.28
C GLY A 67 -21.96 1.35 17.78
N THR A 68 -21.40 0.21 18.22
CA THR A 68 -21.51 -0.31 19.60
C THR A 68 -20.20 -0.24 20.38
N LEU A 69 -19.15 0.40 19.84
CA LEU A 69 -17.89 0.55 20.56
C LEU A 69 -18.05 1.56 21.72
N PRO A 70 -17.82 1.16 22.98
CA PRO A 70 -17.84 2.08 24.11
C PRO A 70 -16.78 3.19 23.98
N PRO A 71 -17.08 4.45 24.36
CA PRO A 71 -16.13 5.56 24.21
C PRO A 71 -14.80 5.37 24.96
N ASP A 72 -14.84 4.72 26.13
CA ASP A 72 -13.68 4.42 26.98
C ASP A 72 -12.78 3.29 26.44
N HIS A 73 -13.23 2.57 25.40
CA HIS A 73 -12.40 1.60 24.70
C HIS A 73 -11.35 2.27 23.80
N LEU A 74 -11.48 3.57 23.54
CA LEU A 74 -10.52 4.39 22.86
C LEU A 74 -9.90 5.40 23.80
N ARG A 75 -8.64 5.75 23.55
CA ARG A 75 -7.93 6.83 24.24
C ARG A 75 -7.36 7.83 23.24
N PRO A 76 -7.16 9.10 23.64
CA PRO A 76 -6.45 10.06 22.80
C PRO A 76 -5.08 9.53 22.36
N LEU A 77 -4.74 9.74 21.09
CA LEU A 77 -3.43 9.43 20.51
C LEU A 77 -2.97 10.64 19.71
N GLN A 78 -1.84 11.24 20.11
CA GLN A 78 -1.34 12.48 19.53
C GLN A 78 -0.54 12.25 18.24
N ALA A 79 0.21 11.16 18.18
CA ALA A 79 1.08 10.84 17.04
C ALA A 79 1.23 9.34 16.86
N LEU A 80 1.55 8.94 15.63
CA LEU A 80 1.96 7.57 15.31
C LEU A 80 3.43 7.37 15.72
N ALA A 81 3.73 6.18 16.24
CA ALA A 81 5.09 5.78 16.60
C ALA A 81 5.96 5.48 15.37
N THR A 82 5.35 5.05 14.25
CA THR A 82 6.04 4.81 12.99
C THR A 82 5.36 5.59 11.87
N THR A 83 6.12 6.43 11.18
CA THR A 83 5.65 7.23 10.04
C THR A 83 6.45 6.94 8.78
N PHE A 84 5.74 6.62 7.70
CA PHE A 84 6.27 6.59 6.34
C PHE A 84 5.77 7.82 5.56
N GLY A 85 6.54 8.26 4.57
CA GLY A 85 6.19 9.37 3.71
C GLY A 85 4.91 9.13 2.90
N ALA A 86 4.23 10.21 2.50
CA ALA A 86 3.04 10.16 1.65
C ALA A 86 3.38 10.02 0.16
N ASP A 87 4.63 10.27 -0.19
CA ASP A 87 5.11 10.37 -1.55
C ASP A 87 5.02 9.03 -2.30
N ASP A 88 5.14 9.14 -3.61
CA ASP A 88 5.30 7.98 -4.46
C ASP A 88 6.72 7.42 -4.29
N LEU A 89 6.83 6.10 -4.32
CA LEU A 89 8.13 5.45 -4.33
C LEU A 89 8.48 5.11 -5.78
N GLU A 90 9.48 5.81 -6.31
CA GLU A 90 10.06 5.57 -7.63
C GLU A 90 10.96 4.32 -7.64
N GLU A 91 10.39 3.19 -7.21
CA GLU A 91 11.03 1.88 -7.15
C GLU A 91 10.01 0.75 -7.28
N ILE A 92 10.48 -0.45 -7.61
CA ILE A 92 9.68 -1.67 -7.57
C ILE A 92 9.41 -2.05 -6.12
N ILE A 93 8.15 -2.11 -5.73
CA ILE A 93 7.74 -2.45 -4.35
C ILE A 93 7.21 -3.89 -4.22
N TYR A 94 6.85 -4.51 -5.35
CA TYR A 94 6.27 -5.85 -5.40
C TYR A 94 6.42 -6.43 -6.80
N VAL A 95 6.53 -7.75 -6.92
CA VAL A 95 6.44 -8.47 -8.19
C VAL A 95 5.29 -9.46 -8.05
N ASP A 96 4.31 -9.39 -8.95
CA ASP A 96 3.15 -10.27 -8.88
C ASP A 96 3.49 -11.73 -9.26
N HIS A 97 2.49 -12.61 -9.15
CA HIS A 97 2.65 -14.02 -9.47
C HIS A 97 2.98 -14.28 -10.96
N TYR A 98 2.58 -13.38 -11.86
CA TYR A 98 2.86 -13.48 -13.30
C TYR A 98 4.25 -12.92 -13.66
N GLY A 99 4.91 -12.24 -12.72
CA GLY A 99 6.21 -11.62 -12.91
C GLY A 99 6.13 -10.18 -13.41
N ASN A 100 5.05 -9.46 -13.14
CA ASN A 100 4.91 -8.04 -13.42
C ASN A 100 5.39 -7.22 -12.22
N PRO A 101 6.45 -6.40 -12.36
CA PRO A 101 6.88 -5.47 -11.32
C PRO A 101 5.89 -4.33 -11.11
N CYS A 102 5.37 -4.20 -9.89
CA CYS A 102 4.59 -3.06 -9.44
C CYS A 102 5.52 -2.00 -8.83
N THR A 103 5.40 -0.77 -9.31
CA THR A 103 6.11 0.37 -8.72
C THR A 103 5.33 0.94 -7.54
N GLY A 104 5.99 1.75 -6.71
CA GLY A 104 5.30 2.59 -5.72
C GLY A 104 4.76 3.91 -6.28
N ILE A 105 4.76 4.09 -7.59
CA ILE A 105 4.20 5.27 -8.28
C ILE A 105 2.70 5.06 -8.42
N ARG A 106 1.91 6.01 -7.91
CA ARG A 106 0.46 6.00 -8.08
C ARG A 106 0.13 6.34 -9.53
N SER A 107 -0.84 5.61 -10.10
CA SER A 107 -1.25 5.81 -11.48
C SER A 107 -1.71 7.25 -11.70
N VAL A 108 -2.40 7.90 -10.76
CA VAL A 108 -2.82 9.31 -10.89
C VAL A 108 -1.66 10.30 -11.16
N HIS A 109 -0.41 9.93 -10.83
CA HIS A 109 0.78 10.72 -11.12
C HIS A 109 1.56 10.22 -12.35
N ALA A 110 1.09 9.16 -13.00
CA ALA A 110 1.68 8.65 -14.23
C ALA A 110 1.46 9.61 -15.40
N ARG A 111 2.48 9.73 -16.24
CA ARG A 111 2.48 10.58 -17.44
C ARG A 111 1.91 9.75 -18.60
N ASP A 112 0.76 10.11 -19.17
CA ASP A 112 0.03 9.27 -20.13
C ASP A 112 0.83 8.88 -21.39
N GLU A 113 1.81 9.69 -21.78
CA GLU A 113 2.75 9.42 -22.88
C GLU A 113 4.19 9.27 -22.37
N GLY A 114 4.34 9.11 -21.06
CA GLY A 114 5.63 9.00 -20.40
C GLY A 114 6.36 7.74 -20.80
N LEU A 115 7.66 7.89 -21.02
CA LEU A 115 8.55 6.76 -21.12
C LEU A 115 9.13 6.48 -19.73
N LEU A 116 8.96 5.26 -19.23
CA LEU A 116 9.52 4.84 -17.95
C LEU A 116 10.89 4.20 -18.20
N MET A 117 11.89 4.61 -17.43
CA MET A 117 13.20 3.98 -17.38
C MET A 117 13.25 3.03 -16.18
N ALA A 118 13.67 1.78 -16.41
CA ALA A 118 13.88 0.80 -15.34
C ALA A 118 15.03 -0.14 -15.72
N ASN A 119 16.06 -0.23 -14.88
CA ASN A 119 17.25 -1.07 -15.13
C ASN A 119 17.84 -0.91 -16.55
N GLY A 120 17.91 0.32 -17.06
CA GLY A 120 18.42 0.64 -18.41
C GLY A 120 17.43 0.37 -19.56
N HIS A 121 16.24 -0.16 -19.28
CA HIS A 121 15.20 -0.39 -20.27
C HIS A 121 14.26 0.82 -20.40
N ARG A 122 13.99 1.22 -21.65
CA ARG A 122 12.98 2.21 -22.00
C ARG A 122 11.65 1.49 -22.21
N ILE A 123 10.68 1.78 -21.35
CA ILE A 123 9.40 1.09 -21.32
C ILE A 123 8.30 2.10 -21.69
N PRO A 124 7.64 1.93 -22.86
CA PRO A 124 6.55 2.82 -23.27
C PRO A 124 5.26 2.53 -22.51
N GLY A 125 4.41 3.54 -22.40
CA GLY A 125 3.08 3.40 -21.82
C GLY A 125 2.11 2.74 -22.79
N ALA A 126 1.28 1.84 -22.29
CA ALA A 126 0.18 1.27 -23.04
C ALA A 126 -1.03 1.02 -22.14
N ARG A 127 -2.24 1.05 -22.71
CA ARG A 127 -3.48 0.83 -21.93
C ARG A 127 -3.73 -0.64 -21.61
N VAL A 128 -3.33 -1.54 -22.51
CA VAL A 128 -3.55 -2.98 -22.41
C VAL A 128 -2.37 -3.72 -23.06
N TYR A 129 -2.16 -4.97 -22.64
CA TYR A 129 -1.10 -5.86 -23.15
C TYR A 129 -1.10 -5.97 -24.68
N GLY A 130 -2.27 -6.14 -25.29
CA GLY A 130 -2.41 -6.30 -26.75
C GLY A 130 -2.11 -5.05 -27.58
N ALA A 131 -1.83 -3.91 -26.95
CA ALA A 131 -1.41 -2.70 -27.67
C ALA A 131 0.07 -2.70 -28.06
N VAL A 132 0.85 -3.68 -27.59
CA VAL A 132 2.26 -3.87 -27.97
C VAL A 132 2.49 -5.29 -28.53
N PRO A 133 3.50 -5.50 -29.39
CA PRO A 133 3.82 -6.84 -29.90
C PRO A 133 4.12 -7.84 -28.78
N GLN A 134 3.92 -9.13 -29.06
CA GLN A 134 4.33 -10.19 -28.14
C GLN A 134 5.82 -10.07 -27.78
N GLY A 135 6.15 -10.20 -26.50
CA GLY A 135 7.50 -10.05 -25.96
C GLY A 135 7.95 -8.61 -25.76
N ALA A 136 7.17 -7.61 -26.19
CA ALA A 136 7.50 -6.20 -25.95
C ALA A 136 7.14 -5.76 -24.52
N PRO A 137 7.97 -4.93 -23.88
CA PRO A 137 7.66 -4.36 -22.58
C PRO A 137 6.67 -3.20 -22.70
N LEU A 138 5.86 -3.03 -21.65
CA LEU A 138 4.96 -1.90 -21.46
C LEU A 138 4.88 -1.54 -19.99
N TRP A 139 4.57 -0.28 -19.67
CA TRP A 139 3.98 0.06 -18.38
C TRP A 139 2.52 0.40 -18.57
N TYR A 140 1.71 0.13 -17.55
CA TYR A 140 0.29 0.45 -17.56
C TYR A 140 -0.22 0.75 -16.15
N ARG A 141 -1.45 1.27 -16.09
CA ARG A 141 -2.15 1.60 -14.85
C ARG A 141 -2.87 0.33 -14.38
N ASN A 142 -2.43 -0.29 -13.29
CA ASN A 142 -3.05 -1.52 -12.80
C ASN A 142 -4.32 -1.24 -11.97
N SER A 143 -5.04 -2.31 -11.61
CA SER A 143 -6.28 -2.24 -10.84
C SER A 143 -6.09 -1.77 -9.39
N HIS A 144 -4.87 -1.80 -8.87
CA HIS A 144 -4.52 -1.26 -7.55
C HIS A 144 -4.23 0.24 -7.56
N GLY A 145 -4.30 0.90 -8.73
CA GLY A 145 -4.01 2.32 -8.87
C GLY A 145 -2.52 2.64 -8.83
N LEU A 146 -1.66 1.71 -9.25
CA LEU A 146 -0.21 1.86 -9.35
C LEU A 146 0.25 1.74 -10.82
N VAL A 147 1.46 2.23 -11.10
CA VAL A 147 2.17 1.94 -12.35
C VAL A 147 2.80 0.56 -12.24
N GLU A 148 2.47 -0.31 -13.18
CA GLU A 148 2.96 -1.68 -13.27
C GLU A 148 3.67 -1.90 -14.60
N ILE A 149 4.77 -2.63 -14.58
CA ILE A 149 5.57 -3.00 -15.75
C ILE A 149 5.21 -4.43 -16.14
N ALA A 150 4.98 -4.65 -17.43
CA ALA A 150 4.64 -5.94 -17.99
C ALA A 150 5.42 -6.20 -19.28
N VAL A 151 5.42 -7.47 -19.71
CA VAL A 151 5.86 -7.90 -21.03
C VAL A 151 4.69 -8.68 -21.64
N ASN A 152 4.28 -8.31 -22.86
CA ASN A 152 3.14 -8.97 -23.49
C ASN A 152 3.43 -10.47 -23.69
N CYS A 153 2.62 -11.33 -23.08
CA CYS A 153 2.81 -12.78 -22.99
C CYS A 153 4.18 -13.20 -22.43
N GLY A 154 4.71 -12.49 -21.43
CA GLY A 154 5.99 -12.84 -20.81
C GLY A 154 6.09 -12.43 -19.34
N ASN A 155 7.19 -12.81 -18.71
CA ASN A 155 7.55 -12.42 -17.35
C ASN A 155 8.47 -11.19 -17.41
N ALA A 156 7.96 -10.03 -16.99
CA ALA A 156 8.68 -8.77 -17.11
C ALA A 156 9.87 -8.66 -16.16
N ALA A 157 9.73 -9.15 -14.93
CA ALA A 157 10.80 -9.16 -13.94
C ALA A 157 12.03 -9.93 -14.45
N GLN A 158 11.81 -11.11 -15.05
CA GLN A 158 12.88 -11.89 -15.65
C GLN A 158 13.44 -11.24 -16.92
N ALA A 159 12.57 -10.81 -17.84
CA ALA A 159 12.98 -10.28 -19.13
C ALA A 159 13.76 -8.96 -19.03
N LEU A 160 13.44 -8.13 -18.03
CA LEU A 160 14.05 -6.81 -17.79
C LEU A 160 15.03 -6.82 -16.60
N GLY A 161 15.22 -7.96 -15.95
CA GLY A 161 16.10 -8.11 -14.79
C GLY A 161 15.68 -7.31 -13.56
N LEU A 162 14.38 -7.03 -13.40
CA LEU A 162 13.83 -6.18 -12.34
C LEU A 162 13.53 -6.96 -11.06
N ARG A 163 13.81 -6.33 -9.92
CA ARG A 163 13.62 -6.85 -8.57
C ARG A 163 13.05 -5.78 -7.64
N VAL A 164 12.46 -6.21 -6.53
CA VAL A 164 12.02 -5.29 -5.47
C VAL A 164 13.20 -4.44 -4.99
N GLY A 165 12.99 -3.12 -4.92
CA GLY A 165 14.00 -2.11 -4.59
C GLY A 165 14.67 -1.45 -5.80
N ASP A 166 14.50 -1.99 -7.01
CA ASP A 166 15.07 -1.36 -8.20
C ASP A 166 14.38 -0.02 -8.50
N ARG A 167 15.20 1.00 -8.78
CA ARG A 167 14.71 2.35 -9.10
C ARG A 167 14.06 2.40 -10.48
N VAL A 168 13.04 3.23 -10.59
CA VAL A 168 12.42 3.62 -11.86
C VAL A 168 12.36 5.14 -11.96
N ASN A 169 12.34 5.70 -13.15
CA ASN A 169 12.14 7.14 -13.31
C ASN A 169 11.47 7.45 -14.65
N TRP A 170 10.74 8.55 -14.70
CA TRP A 170 10.26 9.07 -15.97
C TRP A 170 11.42 9.65 -16.78
N VAL A 171 11.45 9.39 -18.08
CA VAL A 171 12.33 10.10 -19.01
C VAL A 171 11.69 11.47 -19.30
N GLY A 172 12.50 12.52 -19.17
CA GLY A 172 12.13 13.90 -19.50
C GLY A 172 12.31 14.23 -20.97
#